data_AF-A0A934GHP5-F1
#
_entry.id   AF-A0A934GHP5-F1
#
_cell.length_a   1.000
_cell.length_b   1.000
_cell.length_c   1.000
_cell.angle_alpha   90.00
_cell.angle_beta   90.00
_cell.angle_gamma   90.00
#
_symmetry.space_group_name_H-M   'P 1'
#
loop_
_entity.id
_entity.type
_entity.pdbx_description
1 polymer ?
#
loop_
_entity_poly.entity_id
_entity_poly.type
_entity_poly.pdbx_seq_one_letter_code
_entity_poly.pdbx_strand_id
1 'polypeptide(L)'
;MKHIMMSNAWEFGTDPFAAYRANLVYGRNKRDREFLPVKDVTPMTQYTVTADYGKILYIGTDKSAAEAAKAKYDAEQKAKAESSSYWTPTADLKAGLPTLPEGKFRVIKTKEKGTILVVPGSDDTNRCFLFVGCAGGFRGGVGVISDGTTGTILKECSAGNNCESSTEVVVLLEQGQSVAFHTSGRRTNEVYQYTWNGAEVEKKHFSKSEWDNRNAVAAPPIEDAEVL
;
A
#
# COMPACT_ATOMS: atom_id res chain seq x y z
N MET A 1 5.89 -5.12 -13.72
CA MET A 1 5.98 -3.82 -13.01
C MET A 1 7.33 -3.20 -13.26
N LYS A 2 7.37 -1.92 -13.64
CA LYS A 2 8.61 -1.12 -13.80
C LYS A 2 8.82 -0.28 -12.54
N HIS A 3 10.08 -0.12 -12.12
CA HIS A 3 10.45 0.74 -11.00
C HIS A 3 11.17 1.97 -11.53
N ILE A 4 10.68 3.17 -11.20
CA ILE A 4 11.23 4.43 -11.68
C ILE A 4 11.52 5.34 -10.48
N MET A 5 12.77 5.80 -10.41
CA MET A 5 13.24 6.74 -9.40
C MET A 5 13.43 8.10 -10.04
N MET A 6 12.62 9.08 -9.64
CA MET A 6 12.74 10.49 -10.04
C MET A 6 13.09 11.40 -8.87
N SER A 7 13.24 10.83 -7.67
CA SER A 7 13.62 11.56 -6.47
C SER A 7 15.00 11.15 -5.98
N ASN A 8 15.79 12.16 -5.61
CA ASN A 8 17.10 11.98 -4.99
C ASN A 8 17.01 11.82 -3.46
N ALA A 9 15.81 11.98 -2.87
CA ALA A 9 15.58 11.79 -1.45
C ALA A 9 15.53 10.30 -1.05
N TRP A 10 15.62 9.41 -2.04
CA TRP A 10 15.57 7.97 -1.86
C TRP A 10 16.80 7.32 -2.51
N GLU A 11 17.28 6.22 -1.93
CA GLU A 11 18.52 5.57 -2.38
C GLU A 11 18.30 4.08 -2.60
N PHE A 12 18.96 3.52 -3.63
CA PHE A 12 19.02 2.07 -3.85
C PHE A 12 20.19 1.46 -3.07
N GLY A 13 19.98 0.30 -2.44
CA GLY A 13 21.05 -0.48 -1.81
C GLY A 13 21.13 -1.88 -2.43
N THR A 14 22.31 -2.31 -2.87
CA THR A 14 22.49 -3.45 -3.80
C THR A 14 22.97 -4.78 -3.18
N ASP A 15 22.77 -5.03 -1.88
CA ASP A 15 23.11 -6.32 -1.23
C ASP A 15 21.89 -6.94 -0.49
N PRO A 16 21.57 -8.24 -0.63
CA PRO A 16 21.76 -9.18 -1.74
C PRO A 16 20.51 -9.31 -2.63
N PHE A 17 19.65 -8.29 -2.67
CA PHE A 17 18.52 -8.19 -3.61
C PHE A 17 18.28 -6.71 -3.95
N ALA A 18 17.61 -6.43 -5.07
CA ALA A 18 17.17 -5.07 -5.43
C ALA A 18 16.14 -4.58 -4.40
N ALA A 19 16.63 -4.03 -3.30
CA ALA A 19 15.85 -3.50 -2.20
C ALA A 19 15.64 -2.00 -2.41
N TYR A 20 14.39 -1.59 -2.35
CA TYR A 20 14.08 -0.19 -2.20
C TYR A 20 14.41 0.24 -0.76
N ARG A 21 15.32 1.20 -0.59
CA ARG A 21 15.60 1.81 0.71
C ARG A 21 15.04 3.22 0.73
N ALA A 22 14.19 3.44 1.72
CA ALA A 22 13.83 4.76 2.18
C ALA A 22 14.84 5.17 3.24
N ASN A 23 15.93 5.84 2.86
CA ASN A 23 16.66 6.67 3.82
C ASN A 23 15.82 7.94 4.02
N LEU A 24 14.67 7.81 4.68
CA LEU A 24 13.87 8.95 5.12
C LEU A 24 14.64 9.68 6.23
N VAL A 25 15.62 10.48 5.83
CA VAL A 25 16.34 11.37 6.73
C VAL A 25 15.56 12.67 6.81
N TYR A 26 14.50 12.69 7.63
CA TYR A 26 13.90 13.95 8.06
C TYR A 26 13.48 13.91 9.53
N GLY A 27 13.97 14.89 10.29
CA GLY A 27 13.33 15.48 11.48
C GLY A 27 12.82 14.56 12.61
N ARG A 28 13.64 14.42 13.65
CA ARG A 28 13.36 13.98 15.05
C ARG A 28 12.86 12.58 15.38
N ASN A 29 12.35 11.73 14.49
CA ASN A 29 11.96 10.38 14.92
C ASN A 29 12.48 9.24 14.02
N LYS A 30 13.61 8.65 14.43
CA LYS A 30 14.27 7.48 13.83
C LYS A 30 13.51 6.16 14.02
N ARG A 31 12.20 6.17 14.24
CA ARG A 31 11.45 5.02 14.78
C ARG A 31 10.24 4.57 13.98
N ASP A 32 9.92 5.21 12.85
CA ASP A 32 8.78 4.80 12.05
C ASP A 32 9.10 3.52 11.27
N ARG A 33 8.60 2.41 11.82
CA ARG A 33 8.58 1.08 11.22
C ARG A 33 7.23 0.92 10.53
N GLU A 34 7.16 1.26 9.25
CA GLU A 34 5.88 1.23 8.54
C GLU A 34 5.90 0.24 7.38
N PHE A 35 4.77 -0.44 7.23
CA PHE A 35 4.51 -1.40 6.19
C PHE A 35 3.91 -0.68 4.98
N LEU A 36 4.45 -0.92 3.78
CA LEU A 36 3.84 -0.43 2.55
C LEU A 36 2.83 -1.47 2.04
N PRO A 37 1.55 -1.08 1.83
CA PRO A 37 0.54 -2.00 1.34
C PRO A 37 0.86 -2.46 -0.08
N VAL A 38 0.64 -3.76 -0.34
CA VAL A 38 0.78 -4.31 -1.69
C VAL A 38 -0.57 -4.29 -2.35
N LYS A 39 -0.68 -3.50 -3.43
CA LYS A 39 -1.87 -3.49 -4.27
C LYS A 39 -2.13 -4.91 -4.81
N ASP A 40 -3.40 -5.32 -4.76
CA ASP A 40 -3.89 -6.63 -5.22
C ASP A 40 -3.46 -7.86 -4.42
N VAL A 41 -2.94 -7.68 -3.20
CA VAL A 41 -2.72 -8.79 -2.26
C VAL A 41 -3.67 -8.64 -1.08
N THR A 42 -4.68 -9.50 -1.03
CA THR A 42 -5.60 -9.58 0.10
C THR A 42 -4.99 -10.45 1.21
N PRO A 43 -4.90 -9.97 2.46
CA PRO A 43 -4.54 -10.81 3.60
C PRO A 43 -5.53 -11.97 3.75
N MET A 44 -5.03 -13.16 4.04
CA MET A 44 -5.83 -14.34 4.29
C MET A 44 -5.72 -14.77 5.74
N THR A 45 -6.86 -15.14 6.33
CA THR A 45 -6.90 -15.71 7.69
C THR A 45 -6.57 -17.19 7.61
N GLN A 46 -5.59 -17.63 8.40
CA GLN A 46 -5.34 -19.06 8.59
C GLN A 46 -6.22 -19.59 9.72
N TYR A 47 -6.93 -20.68 9.47
CA TYR A 47 -7.72 -21.41 10.44
C TYR A 47 -6.97 -22.67 10.86
N THR A 48 -6.88 -22.86 12.17
CA THR A 48 -6.26 -24.04 12.78
C THR A 48 -7.29 -24.74 13.65
N VAL A 49 -7.49 -26.03 13.41
CA VAL A 49 -8.35 -26.88 14.24
C VAL A 49 -7.47 -27.84 15.02
N THR A 50 -7.61 -27.83 16.35
CA THR A 50 -6.84 -28.69 17.25
C THR A 50 -7.75 -29.48 18.18
N ALA A 51 -7.40 -30.73 18.47
CA ALA A 51 -8.04 -31.57 19.49
C ALA A 51 -6.98 -32.23 20.39
N ASP A 52 -7.41 -32.99 21.39
CA ASP A 52 -6.58 -33.91 22.19
C ASP A 52 -5.20 -33.36 22.56
N TYR A 53 -5.16 -32.29 23.36
CA TYR A 53 -3.91 -31.68 23.81
C TYR A 53 -2.99 -31.17 22.68
N GLY A 54 -3.57 -30.63 21.60
CA GLY A 54 -2.84 -29.91 20.55
C GLY A 54 -2.61 -30.68 19.25
N LYS A 55 -3.23 -31.85 19.09
CA LYS A 55 -3.28 -32.57 17.81
C LYS A 55 -3.96 -31.72 16.74
N ILE A 56 -3.24 -31.42 15.68
CA ILE A 56 -3.76 -30.64 14.56
C ILE A 56 -4.63 -31.53 13.67
N LEU A 57 -5.87 -31.10 13.44
CA LEU A 57 -6.83 -31.74 12.54
C LEU A 57 -6.91 -31.02 11.19
N TYR A 58 -6.69 -29.71 11.18
CA TYR A 58 -6.71 -28.88 9.98
C TYR A 58 -5.83 -27.63 10.17
N ILE A 59 -5.09 -27.26 9.13
CA ILE A 59 -4.44 -25.96 8.98
C ILE A 59 -4.64 -25.51 7.53
N GLY A 60 -5.24 -24.35 7.31
CA GLY A 60 -5.47 -23.81 5.98
C GLY A 60 -6.25 -22.49 6.00
N THR A 61 -6.60 -21.96 4.83
CA THR A 61 -7.29 -20.67 4.70
C THR A 61 -8.80 -20.80 4.45
N ASP A 62 -9.31 -22.02 4.26
CA ASP A 62 -10.73 -22.28 4.02
C ASP A 62 -11.48 -22.46 5.34
N LYS A 63 -12.33 -21.49 5.66
CA LYS A 63 -13.15 -21.50 6.88
C LYS A 63 -14.13 -22.66 6.90
N SER A 64 -14.78 -22.96 5.77
CA SER A 64 -15.79 -24.02 5.68
C SER A 64 -15.14 -25.39 5.85
N ALA A 65 -13.95 -25.59 5.29
CA ALA A 65 -13.18 -26.80 5.51
C ALA A 65 -12.76 -26.97 6.99
N ALA A 66 -12.37 -25.88 7.66
CA ALA A 66 -12.04 -25.90 9.09
C ALA A 66 -13.26 -26.25 9.96
N GLU A 67 -14.42 -25.64 9.69
CA GLU A 67 -15.68 -25.93 10.38
C GLU A 67 -16.12 -27.39 10.16
N ALA A 68 -15.98 -27.91 8.94
CA ALA A 68 -16.26 -29.30 8.62
C ALA A 68 -15.31 -30.27 9.36
N ALA A 69 -14.02 -29.94 9.45
CA ALA A 69 -13.05 -30.75 10.19
C ALA A 69 -13.37 -30.81 11.69
N LYS A 70 -13.77 -29.68 12.29
CA LYS A 70 -14.25 -29.63 13.67
C LYS A 70 -15.52 -30.45 13.87
N ALA A 71 -16.54 -30.25 13.02
CA ALA A 71 -17.81 -30.95 13.14
C ALA A 71 -17.67 -32.47 13.00
N LYS A 72 -16.81 -32.94 12.08
CA LYS A 72 -16.50 -34.36 11.92
C LYS A 72 -15.88 -34.95 13.19
N TYR A 73 -14.90 -34.27 13.77
CA TYR A 73 -14.26 -34.72 15.00
C TYR A 73 -15.23 -34.80 16.18
N ASP A 74 -16.03 -33.74 16.38
CA ASP A 74 -16.99 -33.68 17.47
C ASP A 74 -18.08 -34.77 17.33
N ALA A 75 -18.53 -35.05 16.10
CA ALA A 75 -19.48 -36.13 15.84
C ALA A 75 -18.90 -37.52 16.13
N GLU A 76 -17.65 -37.78 15.72
CA GLU A 76 -16.95 -39.03 16.01
C GLU A 76 -16.73 -39.24 17.52
N GLN A 77 -16.39 -38.18 18.26
CA GLN A 77 -16.22 -38.27 19.72
C GLN A 77 -17.55 -38.44 20.43
N LYS A 78 -18.62 -37.77 19.97
CA LYS A 78 -19.96 -37.96 20.52
C LYS A 78 -20.46 -39.40 20.32
N ALA A 79 -20.25 -39.98 19.14
CA ALA A 79 -20.61 -41.38 18.87
C ALA A 79 -19.84 -42.38 19.74
N LYS A 80 -18.58 -42.08 20.09
CA LYS A 80 -17.78 -42.89 21.03
C LYS A 80 -18.17 -42.69 22.50
N ALA A 81 -18.67 -41.51 22.85
CA ALA A 81 -19.07 -41.16 24.21
C ALA A 81 -20.43 -41.74 24.63
N GLU A 82 -21.28 -42.16 23.69
CA GLU A 82 -22.55 -42.85 23.98
C GLU A 82 -22.39 -44.12 24.82
N SER A 83 -21.16 -44.65 25.01
CA SER A 83 -20.84 -45.76 25.89
C SER A 83 -20.18 -45.40 27.25
N SER A 84 -19.92 -44.13 27.59
CA SER A 84 -19.30 -43.75 28.88
C SER A 84 -19.69 -42.36 29.38
N SER A 85 -19.96 -42.19 30.69
CA SER A 85 -20.44 -40.92 31.28
C SER A 85 -19.36 -39.85 31.49
N TYR A 86 -18.23 -39.93 30.78
CA TYR A 86 -17.14 -38.96 30.92
C TYR A 86 -17.20 -37.87 29.85
N TRP A 87 -16.58 -36.73 30.18
CA TRP A 87 -16.44 -35.55 29.32
C TRP A 87 -16.07 -35.92 27.88
N THR A 88 -16.88 -35.49 26.92
CA THR A 88 -16.64 -35.71 25.49
C THR A 88 -15.64 -34.68 24.97
N PRO A 89 -14.44 -35.08 24.53
CA PRO A 89 -13.48 -34.13 23.97
C PRO A 89 -14.03 -33.50 22.69
N THR A 90 -13.94 -32.18 22.61
CA THR A 90 -14.30 -31.39 21.42
C THR A 90 -13.06 -30.78 20.78
N ALA A 91 -13.07 -30.63 19.46
CA ALA A 91 -12.04 -29.87 18.77
C ALA A 91 -12.23 -28.36 19.01
N ASP A 92 -11.13 -27.61 19.04
CA ASP A 92 -11.10 -26.15 19.10
C ASP A 92 -10.73 -25.59 17.72
N LEU A 93 -11.43 -24.55 17.28
CA LEU A 93 -11.18 -23.85 16.02
C LEU A 93 -10.66 -22.45 16.33
N LYS A 94 -9.43 -22.15 15.89
CA LYS A 94 -8.80 -20.85 16.06
C LYS A 94 -8.59 -20.18 14.71
N ALA A 95 -9.06 -18.94 14.61
CA ALA A 95 -8.65 -18.03 13.54
C ALA A 95 -7.35 -17.33 13.94
N GLY A 96 -6.31 -17.48 13.12
CA GLY A 96 -5.07 -16.74 13.27
C GLY A 96 -5.21 -15.28 12.83
N LEU A 97 -4.13 -14.51 13.01
CA LEU A 97 -4.05 -13.17 12.42
C LEU A 97 -4.02 -13.29 10.89
N PRO A 98 -4.63 -12.34 10.15
CA PRO A 98 -4.51 -12.31 8.69
C PRO A 98 -3.04 -12.23 8.28
N THR A 99 -2.60 -13.16 7.46
CA THR A 99 -1.25 -13.22 6.89
C THR A 99 -1.31 -13.05 5.38
N LEU A 100 -0.25 -12.51 4.79
CA LEU A 100 -0.19 -12.43 3.34
C LEU A 100 0.06 -13.84 2.74
N PRO A 101 -0.49 -14.16 1.56
CA PRO A 101 -0.32 -15.46 0.90
C PRO A 101 1.12 -15.72 0.43
N GLU A 102 1.74 -16.81 0.88
CA GLU A 102 3.09 -17.18 0.43
C GLU A 102 3.19 -17.23 -1.11
N GLY A 103 4.27 -16.67 -1.67
CA GLY A 103 4.51 -16.62 -3.12
C GLY A 103 3.68 -15.58 -3.89
N LYS A 104 2.62 -15.00 -3.30
CA LYS A 104 1.91 -13.84 -3.88
C LYS A 104 2.60 -12.53 -3.58
N PHE A 105 3.48 -12.53 -2.59
CA PHE A 105 4.32 -11.41 -2.22
C PHE A 105 5.77 -11.85 -2.02
N ARG A 106 6.69 -10.92 -2.21
CA ARG A 106 8.10 -10.97 -1.84
C ARG A 106 8.32 -9.94 -0.76
N VAL A 107 8.81 -10.40 0.39
CA VAL A 107 9.34 -9.51 1.41
C VAL A 107 10.78 -9.21 1.06
N ILE A 108 11.07 -7.95 0.77
CA ILE A 108 12.44 -7.48 0.74
C ILE A 108 12.77 -6.97 2.14
N LYS A 109 13.44 -7.84 2.91
CA LYS A 109 14.00 -7.47 4.21
C LYS A 109 15.20 -6.55 3.97
N THR A 110 15.18 -5.35 4.56
CA THR A 110 16.34 -4.45 4.52
C THR A 110 17.33 -4.78 5.63
N LYS A 111 18.57 -4.27 5.54
CA LYS A 111 19.64 -4.49 6.54
C LYS A 111 19.34 -3.83 7.91
N GLU A 112 18.35 -2.94 8.01
CA GLU A 112 17.95 -2.33 9.28
C GLU A 112 16.74 -3.01 9.93
N LYS A 113 16.77 -3.12 11.26
CA LYS A 113 15.71 -3.75 12.06
C LYS A 113 14.40 -2.95 11.97
N GLY A 114 13.54 -3.30 11.02
CA GLY A 114 12.12 -2.96 11.10
C GLY A 114 11.41 -2.55 9.82
N THR A 115 12.07 -2.52 8.66
CA THR A 115 11.42 -2.11 7.41
C THR A 115 11.25 -3.29 6.46
N ILE A 116 10.00 -3.58 6.11
CA ILE A 116 9.57 -4.69 5.27
C ILE A 116 8.92 -4.07 4.04
N LEU A 117 9.64 -4.05 2.91
CA LEU A 117 9.00 -3.76 1.63
C LEU A 117 8.35 -5.04 1.15
N VAL A 118 7.06 -4.98 0.84
CA VAL A 118 6.36 -6.10 0.23
C VAL A 118 6.07 -5.75 -1.23
N VAL A 119 6.57 -6.57 -2.14
CA VAL A 119 6.40 -6.44 -3.60
C VAL A 119 5.60 -7.66 -4.07
N PRO A 120 4.77 -7.60 -5.12
CA PRO A 120 4.11 -8.80 -5.63
C PRO A 120 5.14 -9.87 -6.08
N GLY A 121 4.82 -11.16 -5.89
CA GLY A 121 5.74 -12.28 -6.13
C GLY A 121 6.16 -12.49 -7.59
N SER A 122 5.37 -11.99 -8.52
CA SER A 122 5.66 -11.75 -9.94
C SER A 122 4.58 -10.77 -10.40
N ASP A 123 4.97 -9.61 -10.90
CA ASP A 123 4.01 -8.66 -11.45
C ASP A 123 4.34 -8.44 -12.94
N ASP A 124 3.65 -9.18 -13.81
CA ASP A 124 3.78 -9.06 -15.26
C ASP A 124 2.96 -7.88 -15.82
N THR A 125 2.31 -7.09 -14.96
CA THR A 125 1.57 -5.92 -15.40
C THR A 125 2.52 -4.82 -15.87
N ASN A 126 1.99 -3.95 -16.74
CA ASN A 126 2.70 -2.76 -17.19
C ASN A 126 2.59 -1.60 -16.19
N ARG A 127 2.42 -1.88 -14.89
CA ARG A 127 2.34 -0.84 -13.84
C ARG A 127 3.70 -0.22 -13.57
N CYS A 128 3.67 1.04 -13.14
CA CYS A 128 4.84 1.77 -12.69
C CYS A 128 4.79 1.99 -11.18
N PHE A 129 5.85 1.53 -10.51
CA PHE A 129 6.16 1.92 -9.15
C PHE A 129 7.09 3.13 -9.20
N LEU A 130 6.53 4.30 -8.88
CA LEU A 130 7.18 5.59 -9.03
C LEU A 130 7.54 6.18 -7.67
N PHE A 131 8.78 6.64 -7.59
CA PHE A 131 9.31 7.41 -6.47
C PHE A 131 9.58 8.83 -6.97
N VAL A 132 8.81 9.77 -6.47
CA VAL A 132 8.81 11.13 -6.98
C VAL A 132 8.45 12.09 -5.87
N GLY A 133 8.99 13.29 -5.96
CA GLY A 133 8.67 14.35 -5.03
C GLY A 133 8.82 15.71 -5.68
N CYS A 134 8.55 16.72 -4.89
CA CYS A 134 8.69 18.09 -5.27
C CYS A 134 9.14 18.93 -4.07
N ALA A 135 10.04 19.88 -4.33
CA ALA A 135 10.45 20.89 -3.37
C ALA A 135 9.69 22.19 -3.65
N GLY A 136 9.17 22.80 -2.59
CA GLY A 136 8.59 24.14 -2.60
C GLY A 136 9.66 25.22 -2.60
N GLY A 137 9.22 26.46 -2.80
CA GLY A 137 10.09 27.63 -2.80
C GLY A 137 10.36 28.20 -1.40
N PHE A 138 11.16 29.27 -1.34
CA PHE A 138 11.44 30.01 -0.11
C PHE A 138 10.15 30.50 0.58
N ARG A 139 9.97 30.13 1.85
CA ARG A 139 8.75 30.40 2.65
C ARG A 139 7.48 29.95 1.94
N GLY A 140 7.53 28.78 1.31
CA GLY A 140 6.47 28.19 0.51
C GLY A 140 6.04 26.81 1.00
N GLY A 141 4.91 26.34 0.47
CA GLY A 141 4.37 25.02 0.75
C GLY A 141 4.47 24.10 -0.47
N VAL A 142 4.44 22.80 -0.21
CA VAL A 142 4.28 21.78 -1.25
C VAL A 142 3.29 20.74 -0.76
N GLY A 143 2.50 20.19 -1.68
CA GLY A 143 1.53 19.15 -1.36
C GLY A 143 1.10 18.38 -2.60
N VAL A 144 0.57 17.18 -2.38
CA VAL A 144 -0.06 16.40 -3.44
C VAL A 144 -1.44 16.99 -3.76
N ILE A 145 -1.77 17.10 -5.05
CA ILE A 145 -3.10 17.55 -5.50
C ILE A 145 -3.95 16.32 -5.76
N SER A 146 -5.06 16.17 -5.04
CA SER A 146 -6.03 15.08 -5.23
C SER A 146 -6.53 15.00 -6.67
N ASP A 147 -6.93 16.14 -7.23
CA ASP A 147 -7.62 16.21 -8.53
C ASP A 147 -6.69 15.86 -9.70
N GLY A 148 -5.38 15.97 -9.50
CA GLY A 148 -4.36 15.55 -10.47
C GLY A 148 -3.75 14.18 -10.18
N THR A 149 -4.19 13.52 -9.11
CA THR A 149 -3.62 12.25 -8.64
C THR A 149 -4.65 11.14 -8.72
N THR A 150 -4.50 10.29 -9.73
CA THR A 150 -5.32 9.09 -9.95
C THR A 150 -4.60 7.80 -9.56
N GLY A 151 -3.29 7.89 -9.31
CA GLY A 151 -2.45 6.81 -8.79
C GLY A 151 -2.76 6.43 -7.34
N THR A 152 -2.38 5.21 -6.97
CA THR A 152 -2.48 4.76 -5.57
C THR A 152 -1.22 5.17 -4.82
N ILE A 153 -1.32 6.21 -3.98
CA ILE A 153 -0.23 6.61 -3.09
C ILE A 153 -0.10 5.53 -2.00
N LEU A 154 1.07 4.89 -1.94
CA LEU A 154 1.39 3.91 -0.90
C LEU A 154 2.02 4.57 0.32
N LYS A 155 2.74 5.68 0.10
CA LYS A 155 3.34 6.47 1.16
C LYS A 155 3.52 7.91 0.72
N GLU A 156 3.26 8.81 1.65
CA GLU A 156 3.62 10.22 1.54
C GLU A 156 4.54 10.57 2.73
N CYS A 157 5.57 11.35 2.43
CA CYS A 157 6.51 11.90 3.40
C CYS A 157 6.68 13.38 3.10
N SER A 158 6.56 14.22 4.12
CA SER A 158 6.76 15.65 3.99
C SER A 158 7.81 16.12 4.98
N ALA A 159 8.58 17.12 4.57
CA ALA A 159 9.59 17.76 5.40
C ALA A 159 9.63 19.24 5.09
N GLY A 160 9.81 20.07 6.12
CA GLY A 160 9.87 21.51 5.93
C GLY A 160 10.62 22.24 7.02
N ASN A 161 11.17 23.40 6.66
CA ASN A 161 11.74 24.40 7.53
C ASN A 161 11.31 25.79 7.03
N ASN A 162 11.80 26.86 7.67
CA ASN A 162 11.43 28.23 7.30
C ASN A 162 11.83 28.65 5.87
N CYS A 163 12.75 27.92 5.24
CA CYS A 163 13.34 28.27 3.95
C CYS A 163 12.95 27.30 2.83
N GLU A 164 12.46 26.10 3.15
CA GLU A 164 12.20 25.04 2.19
C GLU A 164 11.15 24.08 2.73
N SER A 165 10.22 23.66 1.86
CA SER A 165 9.29 22.56 2.12
C SER A 165 9.48 21.53 1.01
N SER A 166 9.29 20.25 1.30
CA SER A 166 9.44 19.15 0.35
C SER A 166 8.40 18.08 0.67
N THR A 167 7.85 17.47 -0.38
CA THR A 167 6.96 16.32 -0.26
C THR A 167 7.41 15.25 -1.25
N GLU A 168 7.52 14.03 -0.74
CA GLU A 168 7.98 12.84 -1.43
C GLU A 168 6.91 11.77 -1.32
N VAL A 169 6.64 11.06 -2.42
CA VAL A 169 5.66 9.97 -2.42
C VAL A 169 6.21 8.71 -3.07
N VAL A 170 5.70 7.59 -2.58
CA VAL A 170 5.75 6.29 -3.23
C VAL A 170 4.37 6.06 -3.83
N VAL A 171 4.27 5.97 -5.15
CA VAL A 171 2.98 5.82 -5.85
C VAL A 171 3.02 4.65 -6.83
N LEU A 172 1.91 3.91 -6.89
CA LEU A 172 1.70 2.88 -7.89
C LEU A 172 0.73 3.40 -8.96
N LEU A 173 1.18 3.39 -10.22
CA LEU A 173 0.48 3.92 -11.38
C LEU A 173 0.16 2.81 -12.38
N GLU A 174 -1.11 2.67 -12.73
CA GLU A 174 -1.53 2.01 -13.98
C GLU A 174 -1.23 2.91 -15.18
N GLN A 175 -1.22 2.34 -16.39
CA GLN A 175 -1.07 3.13 -17.61
C GLN A 175 -2.17 4.20 -17.71
N GLY A 176 -1.77 5.45 -17.95
CA GLY A 176 -2.64 6.62 -17.98
C GLY A 176 -2.87 7.28 -16.62
N GLN A 177 -2.46 6.67 -15.51
CA GLN A 177 -2.60 7.28 -14.18
C GLN A 177 -1.49 8.28 -13.90
N SER A 178 -1.80 9.25 -13.03
CA SER A 178 -0.91 10.32 -12.67
C SER A 178 -0.82 10.57 -11.17
N VAL A 179 0.25 11.26 -10.78
CA VAL A 179 0.38 11.96 -9.50
C VAL A 179 0.74 13.41 -9.76
N ALA A 180 0.16 14.33 -9.01
CA ALA A 180 0.39 15.76 -9.17
C ALA A 180 0.80 16.43 -7.86
N PHE A 181 1.72 17.38 -7.96
CA PHE A 181 2.20 18.19 -6.86
C PHE A 181 1.92 19.66 -7.13
N HIS A 182 1.50 20.38 -6.09
CA HIS A 182 1.44 21.83 -6.07
C HIS A 182 2.64 22.36 -5.30
N THR A 183 3.38 23.29 -5.87
CA THR A 183 4.36 24.10 -5.15
C THR A 183 3.88 25.53 -5.05
N SER A 184 4.03 26.10 -3.87
CA SER A 184 3.72 27.50 -3.59
C SER A 184 4.93 28.15 -2.93
N GLY A 185 5.00 29.47 -2.98
CA GLY A 185 6.06 30.26 -2.36
C GLY A 185 5.96 31.72 -2.77
N ARG A 186 6.87 32.56 -2.28
CA ARG A 186 6.82 34.02 -2.54
C ARG A 186 6.80 34.39 -4.03
N ARG A 187 7.36 33.55 -4.89
CA ARG A 187 7.45 33.75 -6.35
C ARG A 187 7.11 32.52 -7.17
N THR A 188 6.58 31.47 -6.53
CA THR A 188 6.34 30.16 -7.13
C THR A 188 4.91 29.76 -6.86
N ASN A 189 4.18 29.38 -7.89
CA ASN A 189 2.82 28.86 -7.78
C ASN A 189 2.56 27.93 -8.96
N GLU A 190 3.09 26.72 -8.86
CA GLU A 190 3.28 25.81 -9.99
C GLU A 190 2.72 24.42 -9.67
N VAL A 191 2.30 23.71 -10.71
CA VAL A 191 1.81 22.35 -10.62
C VAL A 191 2.65 21.44 -11.50
N TYR A 192 3.12 20.35 -10.92
CA TYR A 192 3.90 19.31 -11.59
C TYR A 192 3.11 18.02 -11.61
N GLN A 193 2.76 17.54 -12.81
CA GLN A 193 2.03 16.28 -13.00
C GLN A 193 2.95 15.25 -13.64
N TYR A 194 3.00 14.06 -13.04
CA TYR A 194 3.76 12.92 -13.53
C TYR A 194 2.77 11.83 -13.93
N THR A 195 2.78 11.43 -15.20
CA THR A 195 1.84 10.44 -15.76
C THR A 195 2.60 9.25 -16.29
N TRP A 196 2.16 8.05 -15.93
CA TRP A 196 2.73 6.82 -16.47
C TRP A 196 2.07 6.49 -17.81
N ASN A 197 2.80 6.54 -18.92
CA ASN A 197 2.22 6.26 -20.25
C ASN A 197 2.35 4.79 -20.70
N GLY A 198 2.92 3.92 -19.86
CA GLY A 198 3.19 2.51 -20.16
C GLY A 198 4.61 2.24 -20.66
N ALA A 199 5.34 3.27 -21.07
CA ALA A 199 6.74 3.19 -21.49
C ALA A 199 7.65 3.97 -20.52
N GLU A 200 7.30 5.22 -20.24
CA GLU A 200 8.03 6.19 -19.44
C GLU A 200 7.08 7.06 -18.59
N VAL A 201 7.67 7.87 -17.70
CA VAL A 201 6.93 8.86 -16.92
C VAL A 201 7.00 10.20 -17.63
N GLU A 202 5.86 10.67 -18.10
CA GLU A 202 5.73 12.01 -18.66
C GLU A 202 5.57 13.04 -17.54
N LYS A 203 6.46 14.03 -17.53
CA LYS A 203 6.36 15.19 -16.63
C LYS A 203 5.76 16.37 -17.37
N LYS A 204 4.66 16.93 -16.83
CA LYS A 204 4.06 18.19 -17.28
C LYS A 204 4.15 19.23 -16.18
N HIS A 205 4.34 20.47 -16.58
CA HIS A 205 4.47 21.62 -15.70
C HIS A 205 3.44 22.69 -16.11
N PHE A 206 2.77 23.25 -15.12
CA PHE A 206 1.75 24.29 -15.29
C PHE A 206 1.95 25.37 -14.24
N SER A 207 1.61 26.61 -14.57
CA SER A 207 1.22 27.56 -13.54
C SER A 207 -0.07 27.07 -12.85
N LYS A 208 -0.28 27.45 -11.59
CA LYS A 208 -1.51 27.11 -10.88
C LYS A 208 -2.77 27.63 -11.60
N SER A 209 -2.69 28.81 -12.21
CA SER A 209 -3.78 29.38 -13.01
C SER A 209 -4.12 28.56 -14.24
N GLU A 210 -3.12 28.05 -14.96
CA GLU A 210 -3.36 27.18 -16.12
C GLU A 210 -3.99 25.86 -15.69
N TRP A 211 -3.54 25.29 -14.57
CA TRP A 211 -4.09 24.07 -13.99
C TRP A 211 -5.57 24.23 -13.64
N ASP A 212 -5.92 25.32 -12.92
CA ASP A 212 -7.29 25.56 -12.46
C ASP A 212 -8.26 25.78 -13.62
N ASN A 213 -7.84 26.54 -14.63
CA ASN A 213 -8.64 26.75 -15.84
C ASN A 213 -8.90 25.46 -16.60
N ARG A 214 -7.93 24.53 -16.59
CA ARG A 214 -8.06 23.24 -17.27
C ARG A 214 -9.07 22.33 -16.59
N ASN A 215 -9.11 22.34 -15.26
CA ASN A 215 -10.06 21.56 -14.48
C ASN A 215 -11.47 22.18 -14.47
N ALA A 216 -11.58 23.51 -14.55
CA ALA A 216 -12.86 24.20 -14.65
C ALA A 216 -13.64 23.81 -15.93
N VAL A 217 -12.94 23.52 -17.03
CA VAL A 217 -13.57 23.08 -18.30
C VAL A 217 -13.97 21.60 -18.28
N ALA A 218 -13.41 20.80 -17.37
CA ALA A 218 -13.69 19.37 -17.24
C ALA A 218 -14.84 19.05 -16.25
N ALA A 219 -15.32 20.03 -15.49
CA ALA A 219 -16.51 19.85 -14.66
C ALA A 219 -17.74 19.76 -15.57
N PRO A 220 -18.64 18.76 -15.41
CA PRO A 220 -19.89 18.74 -16.14
C PRO A 220 -20.66 20.03 -15.82
N PRO A 221 -21.35 20.64 -16.81
CA PRO A 221 -22.18 21.81 -16.55
C PRO A 221 -23.16 21.44 -15.45
N ILE A 222 -23.16 22.23 -14.37
CA ILE A 222 -24.21 22.18 -13.37
C ILE A 222 -25.48 22.52 -14.14
N GLU A 223 -26.38 21.54 -14.31
CA GLU A 223 -27.74 21.83 -14.76
C GLU A 223 -28.31 22.81 -13.73
N ASP A 224 -28.52 24.05 -14.19
CA ASP A 224 -29.23 25.07 -13.44
C ASP A 224 -30.56 24.47 -13.00
N ALA A 225 -30.69 24.22 -11.70
CA ALA A 225 -31.96 23.87 -11.11
C ALA A 225 -32.93 25.00 -11.40
N GLU A 226 -33.98 24.66 -12.16
CA GLU A 226 -35.06 25.55 -12.55
C GLU A 226 -35.56 26.37 -11.36
N VAL A 227 -35.70 27.67 -11.63
CA VAL A 227 -36.45 28.63 -10.84
C VAL A 227 -37.90 28.13 -10.73
N LEU A 228 -38.35 27.88 -9.49
CA LEU A 228 -39.77 27.84 -9.13
C LEU A 228 -40.14 29.12 -8.39
#